data_AF-A0A3N6RJR9-F1
#
_entry.id   AF-A0A3N6RJR9-F1
#
_cell.length_a   1.000
_cell.length_b   1.000
_cell.length_c   1.000
_cell.angle_alpha   90.00
_cell.angle_beta   90.00
_cell.angle_gamma   90.00
#
_symmetry.space_group_name_H-M   'P 1'
#
loop_
_entity.id
_entity.type
_entity.pdbx_description
1 polymer ?
#
loop_
_entity_poly.entity_id
_entity_poly.type
_entity_poly.pdbx_seq_one_letter_code
_entity_poly.pdbx_strand_id
1 'polypeptide(L)' 'ESGKWESITYLGIFSCTLIAAYVQSKGHQHGEDPPAYPYMHIRNKEFPWGPDGLFEVKHNEGH' A
#
# COMPACT_ATOMS: atom_id res chain seq x y z
N GLU A 1 -35.88 13.85 -5.61
CA GLU A 1 -34.45 14.20 -5.67
C GLU A 1 -33.57 13.24 -4.86
N SER A 2 -33.87 13.04 -3.56
CA SER A 2 -33.19 12.07 -2.68
C SER A 2 -33.17 10.63 -3.21
N GLY A 3 -34.30 10.08 -3.64
CA GLY A 3 -34.38 8.67 -4.09
C GLY A 3 -33.50 8.34 -5.32
N LYS A 4 -33.24 9.31 -6.20
CA LYS A 4 -32.32 9.15 -7.33
C LYS A 4 -30.88 9.01 -6.83
N TRP A 5 -30.47 9.89 -5.91
CA TRP A 5 -29.13 9.89 -5.34
C TRP A 5 -28.87 8.70 -4.44
N GLU A 6 -29.89 8.24 -3.72
CA GLU A 6 -29.84 7.00 -2.94
C GLU A 6 -29.53 5.80 -3.85
N SER A 7 -30.24 5.66 -4.96
CA SER A 7 -30.00 4.57 -5.93
C SER A 7 -28.60 4.64 -6.56
N ILE A 8 -28.14 5.85 -6.93
CA ILE A 8 -26.78 6.06 -7.46
C ILE A 8 -25.73 5.69 -6.40
N THR A 9 -25.98 6.02 -5.13
CA THR A 9 -25.06 5.70 -4.03
C THR A 9 -24.96 4.20 -3.82
N TYR A 10 -26.07 3.47 -3.80
CA TYR A 10 -26.03 2.01 -3.69
C TYR A 10 -25.33 1.34 -4.87
N LEU A 11 -25.53 1.84 -6.09
CA LEU A 11 -24.78 1.37 -7.26
C LEU A 11 -23.27 1.65 -7.09
N GLY A 12 -22.91 2.83 -6.59
CA GLY A 12 -21.54 3.19 -6.25
C GLY A 12 -20.92 2.24 -5.22
N ILE A 13 -21.58 2.03 -4.08
CA ILE A 13 -21.14 1.10 -3.03
C ILE A 13 -20.92 -0.30 -3.60
N PHE A 14 -21.89 -0.83 -4.34
CA PHE A 14 -21.80 -2.15 -4.94
C PHE A 14 -20.61 -2.25 -5.90
N SER A 15 -20.45 -1.28 -6.79
CA SER A 15 -19.33 -1.24 -7.75
C SER A 15 -17.97 -1.15 -7.05
N CYS A 16 -17.82 -0.27 -6.05
CA CYS A 16 -16.60 -0.12 -5.27
C CYS A 16 -16.26 -1.41 -4.51
N THR A 17 -17.27 -2.10 -3.97
CA THR A 17 -17.08 -3.36 -3.24
C THR A 17 -16.59 -4.47 -4.18
N LEU A 18 -17.16 -4.58 -5.38
CA LEU A 18 -16.70 -5.55 -6.39
C LEU A 18 -15.27 -5.27 -6.84
N ILE A 19 -14.94 -4.00 -7.10
CA ILE A 19 -13.58 -3.61 -7.49
C ILE A 19 -12.59 -3.89 -6.37
N ALA A 20 -12.95 -3.57 -5.11
CA ALA A 20 -12.11 -3.87 -3.96
C ALA A 20 -11.85 -5.37 -3.82
N ALA A 21 -12.89 -6.21 -3.94
CA ALA A 21 -12.76 -7.66 -3.93
C ALA A 21 -11.83 -8.15 -5.05
N TYR A 22 -11.97 -7.62 -6.26
CA TYR A 22 -11.11 -7.99 -7.39
C TYR A 22 -9.64 -7.57 -7.17
N VAL A 23 -9.38 -6.33 -6.74
CA VAL A 23 -8.01 -5.84 -6.50
C VAL A 23 -7.36 -6.61 -5.36
N GLN A 24 -8.09 -6.85 -4.26
CA GLN A 24 -7.57 -7.57 -3.09
C GLN A 24 -7.36 -9.06 -3.35
N SER A 25 -8.06 -9.64 -4.33
CA SER A 25 -7.85 -11.04 -4.76
C SER A 25 -6.51 -11.27 -5.43
N LYS A 26 -5.83 -10.21 -5.88
CA LYS A 26 -4.49 -10.31 -6.46
C LYS A 26 -3.45 -10.28 -5.35
N GLY A 27 -2.42 -11.14 -5.46
CA GLY A 27 -1.25 -11.05 -4.59
C GLY A 27 -0.42 -9.80 -4.89
N HIS A 28 0.21 -9.21 -3.87
CA HIS A 28 1.24 -8.19 -4.06
C HIS A 28 2.56 -8.84 -4.50
N GLN A 29 3.18 -8.31 -5.55
CA GLN A 29 4.51 -8.75 -5.99
C GLN A 29 5.53 -7.79 -5.39
N HIS A 30 6.41 -8.31 -4.53
CA HIS A 30 7.64 -7.63 -4.15
C HIS A 30 8.74 -8.12 -5.09
N GLY A 31 9.37 -7.20 -5.80
CA GLY A 31 10.58 -7.52 -6.56
C GLY A 31 11.76 -7.81 -5.62
N GLU A 32 12.86 -8.27 -6.20
CA GLU A 32 14.13 -8.28 -5.48
C GLU A 32 14.53 -6.85 -5.12
N ASP A 33 15.18 -6.69 -3.97
CA ASP A 33 15.66 -5.39 -3.55
C ASP A 33 16.70 -4.86 -4.55
N PRO A 34 16.58 -3.60 -4.97
CA PRO A 34 17.56 -3.01 -5.85
C PRO A 34 18.94 -2.96 -5.17
N PRO A 35 20.04 -2.92 -5.95
CA PRO A 35 21.36 -2.67 -5.40
C PRO A 35 21.38 -1.42 -4.50
N ALA A 36 22.27 -1.39 -3.51
CA ALA A 36 22.45 -0.27 -2.59
C ALA A 36 23.05 0.96 -3.30
N TYR A 37 22.24 1.65 -4.10
CA TYR A 37 22.65 2.84 -4.82
C TYR A 37 22.96 3.98 -3.84
N PRO A 38 23.99 4.82 -4.08
CA PRO A 38 24.37 5.89 -3.16
C PRO A 38 23.29 6.94 -2.87
N TYR A 39 22.26 7.00 -3.73
CA TYR A 39 21.13 7.92 -3.61
C TYR A 39 19.90 7.30 -2.92
N MET A 40 19.94 6.00 -2.60
CA MET A 40 18.85 5.27 -1.95
C MET A 40 19.21 5.02 -0.47
N HIS A 41 18.20 4.90 0.39
CA HIS A 41 18.38 4.73 1.85
C HIS A 41 19.28 5.79 2.52
N ILE A 42 19.30 7.03 2.00
CA ILE A 42 20.05 8.14 2.62
C ILE A 42 19.49 8.43 4.02
N ARG A 43 20.39 8.62 4.98
CA ARG A 43 20.09 9.10 6.34
C ARG A 43 21.01 10.28 6.68
N ASN A 44 20.49 11.51 6.55
CA ASN A 44 21.21 12.73 6.96
C ASN A 44 21.14 12.98 8.48
N LYS A 45 20.10 12.44 9.12
CA LYS A 45 19.87 12.44 10.57
C LYS A 45 19.07 11.20 10.91
N GLU A 46 19.39 10.58 12.03
CA GLU A 46 18.67 9.41 12.53
C GLU A 46 17.21 9.74 12.86
N PHE A 47 16.32 8.77 12.60
CA PHE A 47 14.94 8.88 13.04
C PHE A 47 14.84 8.69 14.55
N PRO A 48 13.83 9.30 15.21
CA PRO A 48 13.70 9.21 16.65
C PRO A 48 13.22 7.84 17.16
N TRP A 49 12.83 6.90 16.28
CA TRP A 49 12.31 5.57 16.63
C TRP A 49 13.19 4.39 16.21
N GLY A 50 14.29 4.63 15.48
CA GLY A 50 15.20 3.58 15.04
C GLY A 50 15.75 3.75 13.61
N PRO A 51 16.44 2.73 13.07
CA PRO A 51 17.09 2.78 11.76
C PRO A 51 16.09 2.70 10.58
N ASP A 52 14.99 1.98 10.79
CA ASP A 52 13.97 1.75 9.77
C ASP A 52 13.04 2.95 9.62
N GLY A 53 12.61 3.19 8.38
CA GLY A 53 11.56 4.15 8.06
C GLY A 53 10.22 3.80 8.72
N LEU A 54 9.36 4.81 8.89
CA LEU A 54 8.13 4.71 9.68
C LEU A 54 7.17 3.58 9.24
N PHE A 55 7.15 3.26 7.95
CA PHE A 55 6.28 2.22 7.36
C PHE A 55 7.09 1.27 6.47
N GLU A 56 8.30 0.90 6.90
CA GLU A 56 9.11 -0.11 6.19
C GLU A 56 8.60 -1.52 6.51
N VAL A 57 8.56 -2.37 5.49
CA VAL A 57 8.31 -3.80 5.66
C VAL A 57 9.63 -4.43 6.10
N LYS A 58 9.65 -5.08 7.26
CA LYS A 58 10.84 -5.79 7.72
C LYS A 58 11.05 -7.03 6.85
N HIS A 59 12.10 -7.01 6.05
CA HIS A 59 12.60 -8.21 5.42
C HIS A 59 13.30 -9.01 6.52
N ASN A 60 12.69 -10.10 7.00
CA ASN A 60 13.40 -11.02 7.86
C ASN A 60 14.55 -11.60 7.01
N GLU A 61 15.78 -11.22 7.31
CA GLU A 61 16.98 -11.87 6.81
C GLU A 61 16.94 -13.34 7.27
N GLY A 62 16.41 -14.19 6.41
CA GLY A 62 16.18 -15.61 6.65
C GLY A 62 16.35 -16.43 5.38
N HIS A 63 17.30 -16.01 4.54
CA HIS A 63 17.88 -16.83 3.50
C HIS A 63 19.41 -16.76 3.55
#